data_AF-A0A1H0MJV8-F1
#
_entry.id   AF-A0A1H0MJV8-F1
#
_cell.length_a   1.000
_cell.length_b   1.000
_cell.length_c   1.000
_cell.angle_alpha   90.00
_cell.angle_beta   90.00
_cell.angle_gamma   90.00
#
_symmetry.space_group_name_H-M   'P 1'
#
loop_
_entity.id
_entity.type
_entity.pdbx_description
1 polymer ?
#
loop_
_entity_poly.entity_id
_entity_poly.type
_entity_poly.pdbx_seq_one_letter_code
_entity_poly.pdbx_strand_id
1 'polypeptide(L)'
;MTTEQAPRVGALLIHGLGGTQYDLGPMHKVLRRGGMETHAVTLPGHGGTPEDLLHVRAEQWIESVTQAYDTLVDQYDTFHVIGMCMGALLAVALAERRQHSKGKLVALSAPVYIDGWSTPPYRWLRHVVYHLPVLPGRIKVEENEPFGIKNDLVRAIVKAKFERGDNFHYRWVPLTCIRQVDRLRRWVLDGARRVRCPTLVVHAREDELTSVRSADFLLANVPQVQGVVVENSYHMICVDNDREQVMASVAGFLGLDAAAGRVRTRRAVEAPMAVEAVQALVQDYLAALTSRHFEAIYPQLDPAIVWRHVGDHPLAGEYGDRDAVIGLFQRLAQLAGDTIRIDVAGAPRIDGQTVEVDIGVSYLFDGTPMQGHGTQTLQLRNGRIAAVEYRSAMAVVGPAALAGQGV
;
A
#
# COMPACT_ATOMS: atom_id res chain seq x y z
N MET A 1 -42.03 -4.34 22.85
CA MET A 1 -41.06 -3.83 21.87
C MET A 1 -39.75 -4.56 22.11
N THR A 2 -39.52 -5.63 21.37
CA THR A 2 -38.22 -6.32 21.34
C THR A 2 -37.23 -5.40 20.66
N THR A 3 -36.23 -4.91 21.39
CA THR A 3 -35.06 -4.24 20.80
C THR A 3 -34.40 -5.24 19.86
N GLU A 4 -34.61 -5.06 18.57
CA GLU A 4 -33.94 -5.82 17.51
C GLU A 4 -32.43 -5.57 17.67
N GLN A 5 -31.70 -6.61 18.11
CA GLN A 5 -30.25 -6.50 18.27
C GLN A 5 -29.64 -6.28 16.89
N ALA A 6 -28.75 -5.28 16.78
CA ALA A 6 -28.05 -5.01 15.53
C ALA A 6 -27.30 -6.28 15.06
N PRO A 7 -27.29 -6.58 13.74
CA PRO A 7 -26.65 -7.78 13.22
C PRO A 7 -25.16 -7.79 13.58
N ARG A 8 -24.69 -8.91 14.12
CA ARG A 8 -23.30 -9.09 14.54
C ARG A 8 -22.45 -9.50 13.35
N VAL A 9 -21.39 -8.75 13.12
CA VAL A 9 -20.42 -9.02 12.05
C VAL A 9 -19.07 -9.40 12.65
N GLY A 10 -18.51 -10.53 12.24
CA GLY A 10 -17.22 -11.03 12.69
C GLY A 10 -16.23 -11.22 11.54
N ALA A 11 -14.93 -11.21 11.84
CA ALA A 11 -13.88 -11.54 10.87
C ALA A 11 -12.75 -12.37 11.50
N LEU A 12 -12.41 -13.49 10.86
CA LEU A 12 -11.25 -14.32 11.18
C LEU A 12 -10.02 -13.81 10.41
N LEU A 13 -8.94 -13.51 11.14
CA LEU A 13 -7.68 -12.98 10.61
C LEU A 13 -6.58 -14.03 10.74
N ILE A 14 -5.91 -14.35 9.63
CA ILE A 14 -4.91 -15.42 9.53
C ILE A 14 -3.60 -14.85 9.00
N HIS A 15 -2.53 -14.97 9.80
CA HIS A 15 -1.20 -14.43 9.48
C HIS A 15 -0.37 -15.33 8.54
N GLY A 16 0.79 -14.83 8.10
CA GLY A 16 1.72 -15.51 7.20
C GLY A 16 2.66 -16.50 7.90
N LEU A 17 3.53 -17.15 7.12
CA LEU A 17 4.55 -18.07 7.64
C LEU A 17 5.66 -17.28 8.34
N GLY A 18 6.04 -17.70 9.54
CA GLY A 18 7.08 -17.03 10.33
C GLY A 18 6.60 -15.74 10.99
N GLY A 19 5.45 -15.21 10.59
CA GLY A 19 4.87 -14.00 11.17
C GLY A 19 3.87 -14.26 12.29
N THR A 20 3.12 -13.21 12.58
CA THR A 20 2.09 -13.18 13.63
C THR A 20 0.96 -12.24 13.20
N GLN A 21 0.02 -11.91 14.09
CA GLN A 21 -1.00 -10.89 13.81
C GLN A 21 -0.45 -9.54 13.30
N TYR A 22 0.84 -9.24 13.53
CA TYR A 22 1.49 -8.04 12.99
C TYR A 22 1.54 -7.99 11.46
N ASP A 23 1.52 -9.14 10.78
CA ASP A 23 1.56 -9.23 9.30
C ASP A 23 0.36 -8.53 8.65
N LEU A 24 -0.76 -8.48 9.37
CA LEU A 24 -2.01 -7.85 8.93
C LEU A 24 -2.04 -6.35 9.24
N GLY A 25 -0.99 -5.80 9.85
CA GLY A 25 -0.85 -4.38 10.13
C GLY A 25 -2.05 -3.79 10.89
N PRO A 26 -2.64 -2.67 10.42
CA PRO A 26 -3.76 -2.02 11.10
C PRO A 26 -5.13 -2.68 10.81
N MET A 27 -5.21 -3.79 10.07
CA MET A 27 -6.47 -4.41 9.63
C MET A 27 -7.47 -4.61 10.78
N HIS A 28 -7.01 -5.17 11.89
CA HIS A 28 -7.86 -5.37 13.08
C HIS A 28 -8.49 -4.05 13.60
N LYS A 29 -7.79 -2.92 13.50
CA LYS A 29 -8.30 -1.61 13.94
C LYS A 29 -9.31 -1.05 12.95
N VAL A 30 -9.06 -1.22 11.66
CA VAL A 30 -9.95 -0.75 10.58
C VAL A 30 -11.30 -1.47 10.67
N LEU A 31 -11.28 -2.81 10.77
CA LEU A 31 -12.49 -3.61 10.86
C LEU A 31 -13.29 -3.32 12.14
N ARG A 32 -12.63 -3.21 13.29
CA ARG A 32 -13.29 -2.87 14.57
C ARG A 32 -13.92 -1.48 14.56
N ARG A 33 -13.30 -0.49 13.90
CA ARG A 33 -13.90 0.84 13.71
C ARG A 33 -15.13 0.79 12.81
N GLY A 34 -15.20 -0.16 11.89
CA GLY A 34 -16.37 -0.45 11.07
C GLY A 34 -17.45 -1.29 11.77
N GLY A 35 -17.34 -1.54 13.08
CA GLY A 35 -18.33 -2.29 13.84
C GLY A 35 -18.18 -3.82 13.79
N MET A 36 -17.08 -4.34 13.22
CA MET A 36 -16.82 -5.78 13.18
C MET A 36 -16.01 -6.27 14.38
N GLU A 37 -16.34 -7.44 14.90
CA GLU A 37 -15.50 -8.14 15.87
C GLU A 37 -14.40 -8.93 15.12
N THR A 38 -13.14 -8.78 15.54
CA THR A 38 -12.01 -9.45 14.88
C THR A 38 -11.40 -10.52 15.76
N HIS A 39 -11.08 -11.66 15.15
CA HIS A 39 -10.47 -12.81 15.80
C HIS A 39 -9.18 -13.19 15.08
N ALA A 40 -8.07 -13.33 15.80
CA ALA A 40 -6.81 -13.76 15.23
C ALA A 40 -6.43 -15.13 15.79
N VAL A 41 -5.88 -16.00 14.93
CA VAL A 41 -5.40 -17.33 15.32
C VAL A 41 -3.88 -17.32 15.32
N THR A 42 -3.27 -17.79 16.40
CA THR A 42 -1.85 -18.13 16.41
C THR A 42 -1.66 -19.52 15.84
N LEU A 43 -1.03 -19.63 14.67
CA LEU A 43 -0.85 -20.90 13.99
C LEU A 43 0.16 -21.79 14.75
N PRO A 44 -0.03 -23.12 14.78
CA PRO A 44 0.95 -24.06 15.32
C PRO A 44 2.40 -23.75 14.90
N GLY A 45 3.30 -23.74 15.87
CA GLY A 45 4.73 -23.40 15.69
C GLY A 45 5.06 -21.91 15.58
N HIS A 46 4.08 -21.01 15.67
CA HIS A 46 4.28 -19.56 15.67
C HIS A 46 4.10 -18.98 17.08
N GLY A 47 4.72 -17.83 17.35
CA GLY A 47 4.68 -17.16 18.67
C GLY A 47 5.70 -17.69 19.68
N GLY A 48 6.58 -18.60 19.26
CA GLY A 48 7.69 -19.16 20.04
C GLY A 48 9.02 -18.92 19.33
N THR A 49 9.73 -19.98 18.98
CA THR A 49 10.98 -19.92 18.20
C THR A 49 10.84 -20.59 16.83
N PRO A 50 11.73 -20.30 15.86
CA PRO A 50 11.69 -20.96 14.56
C PRO A 50 11.80 -22.50 14.61
N GLU A 51 12.42 -23.06 15.64
CA GLU A 51 12.52 -24.51 15.85
C GLU A 51 11.16 -25.16 16.08
N ASP A 52 10.19 -24.44 16.64
CA ASP A 52 8.83 -24.95 16.88
C ASP A 52 8.11 -25.31 15.56
N LEU A 53 8.58 -24.79 14.43
CA LEU A 53 8.07 -25.07 13.09
C LEU A 53 8.59 -26.39 12.48
N LEU A 54 9.64 -27.02 13.05
CA LEU A 54 10.33 -28.15 12.43
C LEU A 54 9.42 -29.35 12.15
N HIS A 55 8.49 -29.61 13.05
CA HIS A 55 7.60 -30.78 13.03
C HIS A 55 6.16 -30.45 12.67
N VAL A 56 5.86 -29.19 12.39
CA VAL A 56 4.49 -28.76 12.07
C VAL A 56 4.13 -29.18 10.65
N ARG A 57 2.90 -29.69 10.50
CA ARG A 57 2.32 -30.12 9.24
C ARG A 57 1.27 -29.14 8.73
N ALA A 58 1.09 -29.11 7.41
CA ALA A 58 0.03 -28.33 6.76
C ALA A 58 -1.38 -28.65 7.32
N GLU A 59 -1.63 -29.91 7.69
CA GLU A 59 -2.90 -30.32 8.31
C GLU A 59 -3.15 -29.64 9.65
N GLN A 60 -2.11 -29.48 10.49
CA GLN A 60 -2.26 -28.85 11.80
C GLN A 60 -2.61 -27.36 11.66
N TRP A 61 -2.02 -26.67 10.69
CA TRP A 61 -2.38 -25.27 10.41
C TRP A 61 -3.83 -25.13 9.95
N ILE A 62 -4.27 -25.92 8.96
CA ILE A 62 -5.64 -25.83 8.47
C ILE A 62 -6.65 -26.29 9.53
N GLU A 63 -6.33 -27.32 10.33
CA GLU A 63 -7.18 -27.78 11.42
C GLU A 63 -7.34 -26.71 12.50
N SER A 64 -6.25 -26.04 12.90
CA SER A 64 -6.30 -24.93 13.87
C SER A 64 -7.17 -23.77 13.38
N VAL A 65 -7.01 -23.35 12.12
CA VAL A 65 -7.86 -22.33 11.50
C VAL A 65 -9.31 -22.78 11.41
N THR A 66 -9.53 -24.05 11.05
CA THR A 66 -10.86 -24.62 10.90
C THR A 66 -11.60 -24.71 12.23
N GLN A 67 -10.92 -25.12 13.30
CA GLN A 67 -11.49 -25.17 14.64
C GLN A 67 -11.90 -23.77 15.14
N ALA A 68 -11.06 -22.77 14.92
CA ALA A 68 -11.40 -21.38 15.25
C ALA A 68 -12.61 -20.90 14.45
N TYR A 69 -12.64 -21.18 13.14
CA TYR A 69 -13.79 -20.86 12.29
C TYR A 69 -15.07 -21.54 12.75
N ASP A 70 -15.06 -22.86 12.97
CA ASP A 70 -16.24 -23.65 13.36
C ASP A 70 -16.79 -23.19 14.73
N THR A 71 -15.92 -22.70 15.62
CA THR A 71 -16.33 -22.13 16.92
C THR A 71 -17.03 -20.77 16.77
N LEU A 72 -16.61 -19.96 15.81
CA LEU A 72 -17.00 -18.54 15.71
C LEU A 72 -18.14 -18.29 14.72
N VAL A 73 -18.18 -19.02 13.61
CA VAL A 73 -19.04 -18.69 12.44
C VAL A 73 -20.53 -18.64 12.78
N ASP A 74 -20.99 -19.43 13.75
CA ASP A 74 -22.40 -19.46 14.17
C ASP A 74 -22.76 -18.41 15.23
N GLN A 75 -21.78 -17.64 15.72
CA GLN A 75 -21.99 -16.54 16.67
C GLN A 75 -22.30 -15.20 15.98
N TYR A 76 -22.15 -15.14 14.65
CA TYR A 76 -22.28 -13.93 13.84
C TYR A 76 -23.29 -14.12 12.71
N ASP A 77 -24.04 -13.07 12.41
CA ASP A 77 -24.96 -13.02 11.26
C ASP A 77 -24.17 -12.96 9.95
N THR A 78 -23.00 -12.30 9.97
CA THR A 78 -22.04 -12.27 8.86
C THR A 78 -20.64 -12.55 9.40
N PHE A 79 -19.93 -13.48 8.77
CA PHE A 79 -18.58 -13.85 9.20
C PHE A 79 -17.60 -13.85 8.02
N HIS A 80 -16.58 -12.99 8.06
CA HIS A 80 -15.57 -12.88 7.02
C HIS A 80 -14.31 -13.68 7.36
N VAL A 81 -13.56 -14.07 6.34
CA VAL A 81 -12.25 -14.72 6.51
C VAL A 81 -11.21 -13.95 5.72
N ILE A 82 -10.11 -13.55 6.39
CA ILE A 82 -9.06 -12.69 5.83
C ILE A 82 -7.71 -13.33 6.13
N GLY A 83 -6.92 -13.59 5.09
CA GLY A 83 -5.62 -14.21 5.22
C GLY A 83 -4.53 -13.45 4.48
N MET A 84 -3.32 -13.42 5.07
CA MET A 84 -2.11 -12.85 4.48
C MET A 84 -1.08 -13.94 4.19
N CYS A 85 -0.43 -13.90 3.02
CA CYS A 85 0.59 -14.85 2.59
C CYS A 85 0.13 -16.32 2.76
N MET A 86 0.80 -17.12 3.60
CA MET A 86 0.40 -18.49 3.93
C MET A 86 -1.02 -18.54 4.52
N GLY A 87 -1.39 -17.54 5.33
CA GLY A 87 -2.73 -17.37 5.85
C GLY A 87 -3.78 -17.19 4.77
N ALA A 88 -3.44 -16.60 3.62
CA ALA A 88 -4.34 -16.50 2.47
C ALA A 88 -4.59 -17.88 1.84
N LEU A 89 -3.56 -18.74 1.74
CA LEU A 89 -3.74 -20.12 1.28
C LEU A 89 -4.64 -20.92 2.23
N LEU A 90 -4.45 -20.75 3.54
CA LEU A 90 -5.29 -21.37 4.56
C LEU A 90 -6.74 -20.85 4.47
N ALA A 91 -6.93 -19.55 4.27
CA ALA A 91 -8.26 -18.95 4.11
C ALA A 91 -9.00 -19.49 2.89
N VAL A 92 -8.33 -19.61 1.74
CA VAL A 92 -8.90 -20.19 0.51
C VAL A 92 -9.24 -21.67 0.72
N ALA A 93 -8.32 -22.45 1.30
CA ALA A 93 -8.55 -23.86 1.59
C ALA A 93 -9.68 -24.08 2.61
N LEU A 94 -9.79 -23.23 3.63
CA LEU A 94 -10.88 -23.24 4.59
C LEU A 94 -12.22 -22.96 3.91
N ALA A 95 -12.29 -21.89 3.12
CA ALA A 95 -13.50 -21.48 2.42
C ALA A 95 -13.99 -22.58 1.47
N GLU A 96 -13.08 -23.28 0.81
CA GLU A 96 -13.39 -24.46 0.01
C GLU A 96 -13.89 -25.64 0.88
N ARG A 97 -13.15 -26.06 1.89
CA ARG A 97 -13.50 -27.25 2.69
C ARG A 97 -14.79 -27.09 3.50
N ARG A 98 -15.04 -25.89 4.00
CA ARG A 98 -16.23 -25.56 4.80
C ARG A 98 -17.36 -24.97 3.97
N GLN A 99 -17.17 -24.87 2.64
CA GLN A 99 -18.16 -24.30 1.72
C GLN A 99 -18.69 -22.95 2.24
N HIS A 100 -17.77 -22.09 2.68
CA HIS A 100 -18.08 -20.86 3.39
C HIS A 100 -19.06 -19.99 2.59
N SER A 101 -20.16 -19.60 3.24
CA SER A 101 -21.24 -18.82 2.63
C SER A 101 -21.79 -17.68 3.49
N LYS A 102 -21.41 -17.60 4.78
CA LYS A 102 -21.90 -16.56 5.72
C LYS A 102 -21.27 -15.18 5.51
N GLY A 103 -20.25 -15.07 4.67
CA GLY A 103 -19.59 -13.81 4.44
C GLY A 103 -18.69 -13.87 3.22
N LYS A 104 -17.55 -13.19 3.34
CA LYS A 104 -16.64 -12.90 2.24
C LYS A 104 -15.22 -13.33 2.59
N LEU A 105 -14.47 -13.70 1.56
CA LEU A 105 -13.08 -14.09 1.67
C LEU A 105 -12.17 -12.96 1.18
N VAL A 106 -11.07 -12.71 1.88
CA VAL A 106 -10.01 -11.78 1.46
C VAL A 106 -8.67 -12.51 1.49
N ALA A 107 -8.02 -12.59 0.33
CA ALA A 107 -6.70 -13.18 0.15
C ALA A 107 -5.68 -12.08 -0.17
N LEU A 108 -4.71 -11.88 0.73
CA LEU A 108 -3.69 -10.85 0.66
C LEU A 108 -2.33 -11.50 0.35
N SER A 109 -1.69 -11.10 -0.74
CA SER A 109 -0.39 -11.63 -1.22
C SER A 109 -0.29 -13.16 -1.20
N ALA A 110 -1.31 -13.87 -1.71
CA ALA A 110 -1.36 -15.34 -1.63
C ALA A 110 -0.25 -16.01 -2.47
N PRO A 111 0.68 -16.79 -1.90
CA PRO A 111 1.80 -17.36 -2.63
C PRO A 111 1.43 -18.69 -3.32
N VAL A 112 0.46 -18.65 -4.24
CA VAL A 112 0.08 -19.83 -5.06
C VAL A 112 1.29 -20.34 -5.85
N TYR A 113 2.08 -19.42 -6.39
CA TYR A 113 3.39 -19.66 -6.97
C TYR A 113 4.48 -18.99 -6.13
N ILE A 114 5.57 -19.72 -5.86
CA ILE A 114 6.77 -19.18 -5.20
C ILE A 114 7.80 -18.95 -6.30
N ASP A 115 7.61 -17.84 -7.02
CA ASP A 115 8.36 -17.46 -8.22
C ASP A 115 8.62 -15.94 -8.30
N GLY A 116 8.54 -15.24 -7.17
CA GLY A 116 8.90 -13.82 -7.08
C GLY A 116 10.37 -13.56 -7.40
N TRP A 117 10.69 -12.30 -7.65
CA TRP A 117 12.00 -11.88 -8.20
C TRP A 117 13.19 -12.15 -7.26
N SER A 118 12.97 -12.25 -5.95
CA SER A 118 14.00 -12.54 -4.94
C SER A 118 14.19 -14.06 -4.70
N THR A 119 13.31 -14.89 -5.29
CA THR A 119 13.41 -16.35 -5.11
C THR A 119 14.60 -16.93 -5.90
N PRO A 120 15.45 -17.78 -5.29
CA PRO A 120 16.65 -18.28 -5.96
C PRO A 120 16.35 -19.04 -7.27
N PRO A 121 17.20 -18.96 -8.31
CA PRO A 121 16.95 -19.67 -9.58
C PRO A 121 16.93 -21.19 -9.41
N TYR A 122 17.66 -21.71 -8.43
CA TYR A 122 17.70 -23.12 -8.06
C TYR A 122 16.55 -23.56 -7.15
N ARG A 123 15.53 -22.72 -6.93
CA ARG A 123 14.38 -22.99 -6.03
C ARG A 123 13.68 -24.32 -6.33
N TRP A 124 13.70 -24.80 -7.57
CA TRP A 124 13.12 -26.09 -7.94
C TRP A 124 13.83 -27.28 -7.27
N LEU A 125 15.11 -27.15 -6.91
CA LEU A 125 15.89 -28.19 -6.21
C LEU A 125 15.29 -28.53 -4.84
N ARG A 126 14.53 -27.62 -4.23
CA ARG A 126 13.87 -27.89 -2.94
C ARG A 126 13.02 -29.16 -2.99
N HIS A 127 12.37 -29.43 -4.12
CA HIS A 127 11.54 -30.61 -4.32
C HIS A 127 12.36 -31.91 -4.25
N VAL A 128 13.60 -31.89 -4.76
CA VAL A 128 14.54 -33.00 -4.63
C VAL A 128 15.06 -33.10 -3.19
N VAL A 129 15.45 -31.96 -2.60
CA VAL A 129 15.99 -31.89 -1.25
C VAL A 129 15.00 -32.42 -0.21
N TYR A 130 13.70 -32.24 -0.40
CA TYR A 130 12.65 -32.78 0.47
C TYR A 130 12.69 -34.29 0.67
N HIS A 131 13.29 -35.04 -0.27
CA HIS A 131 13.43 -36.49 -0.20
C HIS A 131 14.70 -36.96 0.51
N LEU A 132 15.66 -36.05 0.77
CA LEU A 132 16.88 -36.38 1.48
C LEU A 132 16.60 -36.51 2.99
N PRO A 133 17.13 -37.54 3.66
CA PRO A 133 16.94 -37.72 5.09
C PRO A 133 17.67 -36.60 5.86
N VAL A 134 17.03 -36.08 6.91
CA VAL A 134 17.56 -35.06 7.85
C VAL A 134 17.80 -33.67 7.25
N LEU A 135 18.26 -33.56 6.00
CA LEU A 135 18.72 -32.32 5.39
C LEU A 135 17.65 -31.20 5.38
N PRO A 136 16.37 -31.45 5.02
CA PRO A 136 15.33 -30.41 5.08
C PRO A 136 15.11 -29.83 6.47
N GLY A 137 15.33 -30.62 7.53
CA GLY A 137 15.18 -30.16 8.91
C GLY A 137 16.37 -29.34 9.41
N ARG A 138 17.50 -29.34 8.68
CA ARG A 138 18.69 -28.56 9.03
C ARG A 138 18.85 -27.30 8.20
N ILE A 139 18.25 -27.23 7.01
CA ILE A 139 18.32 -26.04 6.16
C ILE A 139 17.40 -24.97 6.71
N LYS A 140 18.00 -23.82 7.03
CA LYS A 140 17.33 -22.59 7.42
C LYS A 140 17.13 -21.73 6.19
N VAL A 141 15.88 -21.31 5.95
CA VAL A 141 15.53 -20.33 4.93
C VAL A 141 15.45 -18.99 5.64
N GLU A 142 16.49 -18.18 5.48
CA GLU A 142 16.60 -16.85 6.10
C GLU A 142 15.64 -15.87 5.44
N GLU A 143 14.96 -15.08 6.27
CA GLU A 143 14.22 -13.89 5.89
C GLU A 143 15.23 -12.76 5.70
N ASN A 144 15.49 -12.40 4.45
CA ASN A 144 16.52 -11.43 4.09
C ASN A 144 15.90 -10.09 3.66
N GLU A 145 16.73 -9.06 3.64
CA GLU A 145 16.36 -7.76 3.07
C GLU A 145 15.91 -7.94 1.61
N PRO A 146 14.76 -7.37 1.18
CA PRO A 146 13.93 -6.32 1.80
C PRO A 146 12.82 -6.70 2.81
N PHE A 147 12.76 -7.94 3.34
CA PHE A 147 11.74 -8.39 4.31
C PHE A 147 10.29 -8.23 3.83
N GLY A 148 10.07 -8.32 2.53
CA GLY A 148 8.79 -8.09 1.87
C GLY A 148 8.36 -6.63 1.84
N ILE A 149 9.23 -5.66 2.12
CA ILE A 149 8.85 -4.26 2.33
C ILE A 149 9.64 -3.34 1.40
N LYS A 150 8.93 -2.63 0.51
CA LYS A 150 9.49 -1.64 -0.42
C LYS A 150 9.85 -0.34 0.29
N ASN A 151 9.09 0.08 1.29
CA ASN A 151 9.37 1.29 2.07
C ASN A 151 10.68 1.20 2.88
N ASP A 152 11.65 2.05 2.58
CA ASP A 152 12.97 2.03 3.24
C ASP A 152 12.91 2.35 4.74
N LEU A 153 12.03 3.25 5.18
CA LEU A 153 11.86 3.59 6.60
C LEU A 153 11.26 2.41 7.38
N VAL A 154 10.19 1.80 6.87
CA VAL A 154 9.57 0.64 7.50
C VAL A 154 10.56 -0.53 7.52
N ARG A 155 11.32 -0.74 6.44
CA ARG A 155 12.38 -1.74 6.36
C ARG A 155 13.48 -1.51 7.40
N ALA A 156 13.95 -0.28 7.56
CA ALA A 156 14.92 0.08 8.60
C ALA A 156 14.39 -0.18 10.02
N ILE A 157 13.11 0.12 10.26
CA ILE A 157 12.45 -0.18 11.55
C ILE A 157 12.38 -1.69 11.79
N VAL A 158 12.00 -2.48 10.78
CA VAL A 158 11.93 -3.95 10.85
C VAL A 158 13.31 -4.55 11.10
N LYS A 159 14.33 -4.08 10.40
CA LYS A 159 15.73 -4.46 10.62
C LYS A 159 16.19 -4.19 12.05
N ALA A 160 15.93 -2.98 12.57
CA ALA A 160 16.26 -2.60 13.93
C ALA A 160 15.52 -3.47 14.98
N LYS A 161 14.26 -3.84 14.72
CA LYS A 161 13.49 -4.76 15.59
C LYS A 161 14.12 -6.16 15.62
N PHE A 162 14.53 -6.67 14.47
CA PHE A 162 15.24 -7.95 14.37
C PHE A 162 16.58 -7.93 15.11
N GLU A 163 17.34 -6.83 15.03
CA GLU A 163 18.61 -6.65 15.74
C GLU A 163 18.41 -6.59 17.27
N ARG A 164 17.27 -6.07 17.74
CA ARG A 164 16.89 -6.07 19.16
C ARG A 164 16.33 -7.41 19.66
N GLY A 165 16.04 -8.36 18.76
CA GLY A 165 15.45 -9.65 19.13
C GLY A 165 13.94 -9.60 19.40
N ASP A 166 13.21 -8.64 18.82
CA ASP A 166 11.76 -8.57 18.95
C ASP A 166 11.11 -9.76 18.20
N ASN A 167 10.28 -10.57 18.87
CA ASN A 167 9.64 -11.78 18.31
C ASN A 167 8.37 -11.48 17.49
N PHE A 168 8.38 -10.46 16.63
CA PHE A 168 7.20 -10.11 15.79
C PHE A 168 7.10 -10.96 14.51
N HIS A 169 8.25 -11.43 14.02
CA HIS A 169 8.41 -12.32 12.87
C HIS A 169 9.70 -13.12 13.07
N TYR A 170 9.76 -14.34 12.54
CA TYR A 170 10.97 -15.16 12.58
C TYR A 170 11.99 -14.68 11.56
N ARG A 171 13.28 -14.73 11.94
CA ARG A 171 14.42 -14.42 11.05
C ARG A 171 14.68 -15.50 10.02
N TRP A 172 14.24 -16.72 10.28
CA TRP A 172 14.36 -17.83 9.37
C TRP A 172 13.25 -18.84 9.65
N VAL A 173 12.98 -19.69 8.67
CA VAL A 173 12.07 -20.82 8.80
C VAL A 173 12.73 -22.10 8.31
N PRO A 174 12.42 -23.27 8.87
CA PRO A 174 13.01 -24.52 8.41
C PRO A 174 12.49 -24.87 7.01
N LEU A 175 13.34 -25.46 6.17
CA LEU A 175 12.94 -25.87 4.82
C LEU A 175 11.79 -26.91 4.83
N THR A 176 11.66 -27.69 5.93
CA THR A 176 10.49 -28.56 6.15
C THR A 176 9.17 -27.80 6.17
N CYS A 177 9.14 -26.55 6.64
CA CYS A 177 7.95 -25.71 6.62
C CYS A 177 7.58 -25.27 5.21
N ILE A 178 8.57 -24.93 4.36
CA ILE A 178 8.32 -24.61 2.95
C ILE A 178 7.70 -25.80 2.23
N ARG A 179 8.11 -27.04 2.56
CA ARG A 179 7.45 -28.26 2.05
C ARG A 179 5.97 -28.32 2.43
N GLN A 180 5.58 -27.86 3.63
CA GLN A 180 4.18 -27.80 4.04
C GLN A 180 3.42 -26.69 3.31
N VAL A 181 4.04 -25.53 3.09
CA VAL A 181 3.47 -24.47 2.22
C VAL A 181 3.22 -25.01 0.81
N ASP A 182 4.15 -25.78 0.24
CA ASP A 182 3.97 -26.44 -1.06
C ASP A 182 2.79 -27.43 -1.09
N ARG A 183 2.35 -27.94 0.07
CA ARG A 183 1.11 -28.74 0.19
C ARG A 183 -0.12 -27.85 0.23
N LEU A 184 -0.09 -26.75 0.98
CA LEU A 184 -1.18 -25.76 1.00
C LEU A 184 -1.42 -25.18 -0.40
N ARG A 185 -0.34 -24.85 -1.11
CA ARG A 185 -0.38 -24.37 -2.50
C ARG A 185 -1.11 -25.36 -3.40
N ARG A 186 -0.80 -26.64 -3.31
CA ARG A 186 -1.50 -27.70 -4.07
C ARG A 186 -2.98 -27.78 -3.72
N TRP A 187 -3.35 -27.70 -2.45
CA TRP A 187 -4.77 -27.66 -2.08
C TRP A 187 -5.51 -26.48 -2.68
N VAL A 188 -4.87 -25.30 -2.74
CA VAL A 188 -5.45 -24.13 -3.41
C VAL A 188 -5.53 -24.33 -4.93
N LEU A 189 -4.48 -24.85 -5.56
CA LEU A 189 -4.47 -25.15 -6.99
C LEU A 189 -5.61 -26.11 -7.39
N ASP A 190 -5.83 -27.15 -6.57
CA ASP A 190 -6.86 -28.17 -6.80
C ASP A 190 -8.27 -27.70 -6.39
N GLY A 191 -8.36 -26.70 -5.51
CA GLY A 191 -9.58 -26.33 -4.78
C GLY A 191 -10.21 -24.99 -5.11
N ALA A 192 -9.47 -24.02 -5.66
CA ALA A 192 -9.94 -22.64 -5.84
C ALA A 192 -11.30 -22.53 -6.56
N ARG A 193 -11.57 -23.40 -7.54
CA ARG A 193 -12.84 -23.46 -8.30
C ARG A 193 -14.07 -23.82 -7.48
N ARG A 194 -13.88 -24.39 -6.29
CA ARG A 194 -14.95 -24.81 -5.38
C ARG A 194 -15.24 -23.80 -4.28
N VAL A 195 -14.54 -22.66 -4.25
CA VAL A 195 -14.85 -21.53 -3.36
C VAL A 195 -16.13 -20.86 -3.84
N ARG A 196 -17.11 -20.69 -2.95
CA ARG A 196 -18.45 -20.18 -3.30
C ARG A 196 -18.71 -18.74 -2.88
N CYS A 197 -18.02 -18.26 -1.85
CA CYS A 197 -18.22 -16.91 -1.32
C CYS A 197 -17.55 -15.85 -2.23
N PRO A 198 -18.07 -14.61 -2.23
CA PRO A 198 -17.37 -13.48 -2.82
C PRO A 198 -15.97 -13.35 -2.23
N THR A 199 -14.98 -13.20 -3.11
CA THR A 199 -13.57 -13.17 -2.77
C THR A 199 -12.90 -11.90 -3.30
N LEU A 200 -12.10 -11.23 -2.46
CA LEU A 200 -11.17 -10.19 -2.87
C LEU A 200 -9.76 -10.74 -2.83
N VAL A 201 -9.01 -10.53 -3.90
CA VAL A 201 -7.58 -10.80 -3.99
C VAL A 201 -6.85 -9.46 -4.04
N VAL A 202 -5.94 -9.21 -3.11
CA VAL A 202 -5.05 -8.04 -3.16
C VAL A 202 -3.61 -8.53 -3.25
N HIS A 203 -2.85 -8.03 -4.23
CA HIS A 203 -1.50 -8.50 -4.51
C HIS A 203 -0.59 -7.34 -4.94
N ALA A 204 0.70 -7.42 -4.68
CA ALA A 204 1.66 -6.41 -5.13
C ALA A 204 2.15 -6.68 -6.56
N ARG A 205 2.31 -5.62 -7.37
CA ARG A 205 2.91 -5.70 -8.71
C ARG A 205 4.29 -6.33 -8.67
N GLU A 206 5.10 -5.86 -7.73
CA GLU A 206 6.51 -6.22 -7.57
C GLU A 206 6.73 -7.07 -6.30
N ASP A 207 6.04 -8.19 -6.19
CA ASP A 207 6.20 -9.09 -5.06
C ASP A 207 7.44 -9.99 -5.21
N GLU A 208 8.28 -9.97 -4.18
CA GLU A 208 9.58 -10.64 -4.18
C GLU A 208 9.52 -12.15 -3.94
N LEU A 209 8.43 -12.62 -3.32
CA LEU A 209 8.22 -14.02 -2.96
C LEU A 209 7.31 -14.72 -3.97
N THR A 210 6.25 -14.04 -4.40
CA THR A 210 5.20 -14.60 -5.27
C THR A 210 4.81 -13.61 -6.35
N SER A 211 5.08 -13.94 -7.62
CA SER A 211 4.70 -13.06 -8.72
C SER A 211 3.18 -12.84 -8.82
N VAL A 212 2.78 -11.83 -9.60
CA VAL A 212 1.37 -11.51 -9.88
C VAL A 212 0.58 -12.70 -10.47
N ARG A 213 1.28 -13.68 -11.05
CA ARG A 213 0.69 -14.93 -11.54
C ARG A 213 -0.16 -15.66 -10.49
N SER A 214 0.18 -15.53 -9.21
CA SER A 214 -0.64 -16.08 -8.12
C SER A 214 -2.01 -15.42 -8.03
N ALA A 215 -2.06 -14.09 -8.17
CA ALA A 215 -3.32 -13.35 -8.22
C ALA A 215 -4.11 -13.69 -9.48
N ASP A 216 -3.45 -13.73 -10.65
CA ASP A 216 -4.08 -14.10 -11.92
C ASP A 216 -4.71 -15.50 -11.86
N PHE A 217 -4.03 -16.46 -11.22
CA PHE A 217 -4.58 -17.78 -11.00
C PHE A 217 -5.86 -17.76 -10.17
N LEU A 218 -5.87 -17.02 -9.06
CA LEU A 218 -7.06 -16.91 -8.21
C LEU A 218 -8.20 -16.19 -8.96
N LEU A 219 -7.90 -15.12 -9.68
CA LEU A 219 -8.87 -14.39 -10.51
C LEU A 219 -9.49 -15.26 -11.60
N ALA A 220 -8.70 -16.16 -12.19
CA ALA A 220 -9.17 -17.07 -13.24
C ALA A 220 -9.93 -18.30 -12.71
N ASN A 221 -9.73 -18.69 -11.45
CA ASN A 221 -10.25 -19.95 -10.93
C ASN A 221 -11.27 -19.80 -9.80
N VAL A 222 -11.33 -18.68 -9.08
CA VAL A 222 -12.37 -18.46 -8.07
C VAL A 222 -13.62 -17.87 -8.77
N PRO A 223 -14.82 -18.46 -8.64
CA PRO A 223 -16.00 -18.04 -9.40
C PRO A 223 -16.47 -16.59 -9.16
N GLN A 224 -16.43 -16.13 -7.91
CA GLN A 224 -16.89 -14.79 -7.52
C GLN A 224 -15.71 -14.00 -6.94
N VAL A 225 -14.88 -13.46 -7.82
CA VAL A 225 -13.60 -12.86 -7.42
C VAL A 225 -13.41 -11.47 -8.02
N GLN A 226 -12.83 -10.58 -7.22
CA GLN A 226 -12.31 -9.29 -7.66
C GLN A 226 -10.85 -9.16 -7.26
N GLY A 227 -10.07 -8.45 -8.08
CA GLY A 227 -8.63 -8.29 -7.90
C GLY A 227 -8.24 -6.83 -7.75
N VAL A 228 -7.33 -6.55 -6.83
CA VAL A 228 -6.65 -5.27 -6.70
C VAL A 228 -5.15 -5.53 -6.74
N VAL A 229 -4.46 -4.87 -7.66
CA VAL A 229 -2.99 -4.86 -7.65
C VAL A 229 -2.49 -3.53 -7.12
N VAL A 230 -1.62 -3.58 -6.12
CA VAL A 230 -0.95 -2.40 -5.55
C VAL A 230 0.42 -2.24 -6.19
N GLU A 231 0.77 -1.02 -6.57
CA GLU A 231 1.91 -0.76 -7.46
C GLU A 231 3.21 -0.39 -6.71
N ASN A 232 3.12 0.02 -5.45
CA ASN A 232 4.25 0.56 -4.68
C ASN A 232 4.56 -0.24 -3.40
N SER A 233 4.29 -1.55 -3.39
CA SER A 233 4.60 -2.43 -2.26
C SER A 233 5.27 -3.72 -2.74
N TYR A 234 6.00 -4.38 -1.85
CA TYR A 234 6.49 -5.75 -2.04
C TYR A 234 5.53 -6.74 -1.36
N HIS A 235 6.02 -7.85 -0.82
CA HIS A 235 5.19 -8.94 -0.31
C HIS A 235 4.27 -8.53 0.85
N MET A 236 4.74 -7.71 1.79
CA MET A 236 4.06 -7.33 3.03
C MET A 236 3.12 -6.12 2.87
N ILE A 237 2.17 -6.24 1.93
CA ILE A 237 1.27 -5.15 1.49
C ILE A 237 0.45 -4.49 2.62
N CYS A 238 0.21 -5.17 3.75
CA CYS A 238 -0.56 -4.60 4.87
C CYS A 238 0.23 -3.60 5.73
N VAL A 239 1.57 -3.57 5.62
CA VAL A 239 2.45 -2.70 6.41
C VAL A 239 3.33 -1.79 5.55
N ASP A 240 3.39 -2.04 4.25
CA ASP A 240 4.20 -1.31 3.28
C ASP A 240 3.57 0.03 2.84
N ASN A 241 4.04 0.62 1.75
CA ASN A 241 3.58 1.93 1.25
C ASN A 241 2.07 1.96 0.97
N ASP A 242 1.53 0.95 0.29
CA ASP A 242 0.12 0.95 -0.16
C ASP A 242 -0.85 0.44 0.91
N ARG A 243 -0.39 0.30 2.16
CA ARG A 243 -1.22 -0.21 3.27
C ARG A 243 -2.59 0.48 3.36
N GLU A 244 -2.67 1.78 3.09
CA GLU A 244 -3.93 2.53 3.15
C GLU A 244 -4.89 2.13 2.01
N GLN A 245 -4.36 1.94 0.79
CA GLN A 245 -5.13 1.42 -0.34
C GLN A 245 -5.60 -0.02 -0.06
N VAL A 246 -4.75 -0.85 0.53
CA VAL A 246 -5.13 -2.22 0.95
C VAL A 246 -6.26 -2.17 1.97
N MET A 247 -6.14 -1.37 3.02
CA MET A 247 -7.20 -1.23 4.04
C MET A 247 -8.50 -0.70 3.44
N ALA A 248 -8.43 0.30 2.56
CA ALA A 248 -9.60 0.88 1.90
C ALA A 248 -10.29 -0.14 0.98
N SER A 249 -9.52 -0.89 0.19
CA SER A 249 -10.03 -1.93 -0.70
C SER A 249 -10.72 -3.04 0.07
N VAL A 250 -10.11 -3.50 1.17
CA VAL A 250 -10.72 -4.51 2.05
C VAL A 250 -11.97 -3.96 2.72
N ALA A 251 -11.93 -2.77 3.30
CA ALA A 251 -13.10 -2.18 3.96
C ALA A 251 -14.27 -1.98 2.99
N GLY A 252 -14.02 -1.42 1.81
CA GLY A 252 -15.03 -1.24 0.77
C GLY A 252 -15.61 -2.57 0.29
N PHE A 253 -14.76 -3.57 0.06
CA PHE A 253 -15.20 -4.91 -0.32
C PHE A 253 -16.09 -5.57 0.74
N LEU A 254 -15.76 -5.39 2.02
CA LEU A 254 -16.55 -5.93 3.12
C LEU A 254 -17.85 -5.14 3.38
N GLY A 255 -18.08 -4.02 2.68
CA GLY A 255 -19.27 -3.19 2.83
C GLY A 255 -19.21 -2.25 4.04
N LEU A 256 -18.01 -1.95 4.53
CA LEU A 256 -17.81 -0.90 5.53
C LEU A 256 -17.92 0.47 4.85
N ASP A 257 -18.59 1.42 5.50
CA ASP A 257 -18.64 2.81 5.03
C ASP A 257 -17.23 3.33 4.72
N ALA A 258 -17.09 4.07 3.62
CA ALA A 258 -15.80 4.63 3.18
C ALA A 258 -15.11 5.48 4.26
N ALA A 259 -15.85 5.97 5.27
CA ALA A 259 -15.32 6.66 6.43
C ALA A 259 -14.66 5.74 7.48
N ALA A 260 -15.05 4.45 7.56
CA ALA A 260 -14.48 3.45 8.47
C ALA A 260 -13.20 2.80 7.90
N GLY A 261 -13.11 2.66 6.57
CA GLY A 261 -11.91 2.21 5.85
C GLY A 261 -10.77 3.22 5.82
N ARG A 262 -11.10 4.51 5.97
CA ARG A 262 -10.12 5.51 6.36
C ARG A 262 -9.70 5.16 7.78
N VAL A 263 -8.47 4.66 7.93
CA VAL A 263 -7.77 4.90 9.19
C VAL A 263 -7.88 6.41 9.37
N ARG A 264 -8.78 6.87 10.26
CA ARG A 264 -8.59 8.15 10.93
C ARG A 264 -7.16 8.01 11.39
N THR A 265 -6.26 8.68 10.69
CA THR A 265 -4.99 9.06 11.22
C THR A 265 -5.41 9.56 12.61
N ARG A 266 -5.09 8.78 13.65
CA ARG A 266 -4.36 9.42 14.73
C ARG A 266 -3.38 10.24 13.93
N ARG A 267 -3.52 11.58 13.92
CA ARG A 267 -2.43 12.48 13.56
C ARG A 267 -1.23 11.67 14.00
N ALA A 268 -0.54 11.04 13.05
CA ALA A 268 0.74 10.51 13.42
C ALA A 268 1.35 11.79 13.96
N VAL A 269 1.97 11.72 15.13
CA VAL A 269 2.99 12.70 15.36
C VAL A 269 4.00 12.33 14.27
N GLU A 270 3.73 12.80 13.05
CA GLU A 270 4.58 12.76 11.89
C GLU A 270 5.75 13.55 12.44
N ALA A 271 6.82 12.82 12.76
CA ALA A 271 8.03 13.48 13.16
C ALA A 271 8.29 14.51 12.06
N PRO A 272 8.30 15.82 12.40
CA PRO A 272 8.50 16.83 11.40
C PRO A 272 9.76 16.48 10.63
N MET A 273 9.70 16.62 9.30
CA MET A 273 10.90 16.49 8.48
C MET A 273 12.01 17.34 9.08
N ALA A 274 13.23 16.79 9.12
CA ALA A 274 14.40 17.56 9.53
C ALA A 274 14.48 18.84 8.67
N VAL A 275 14.88 19.95 9.28
CA VAL A 275 14.89 21.27 8.60
C VAL A 275 15.73 21.21 7.33
N GLU A 276 16.83 20.47 7.37
CA GLU A 276 17.74 20.26 6.24
C GLU A 276 17.07 19.48 5.10
N ALA A 277 16.24 18.50 5.42
CA ALA A 277 15.49 17.72 4.43
C ALA A 277 14.38 18.54 3.77
N VAL A 278 13.72 19.41 4.54
CA VAL A 278 12.75 20.39 4.01
C VAL A 278 13.47 21.35 3.05
N GLN A 279 14.60 21.91 3.46
CA GLN A 279 15.37 22.84 2.64
C GLN A 279 15.87 22.21 1.34
N ALA A 280 16.42 20.99 1.40
CA ALA A 280 16.89 20.28 0.21
C ALA A 280 15.75 20.00 -0.77
N LEU A 281 14.62 19.48 -0.28
CA LEU A 281 13.45 19.19 -1.13
C LEU A 281 12.90 20.45 -1.80
N VAL A 282 12.79 21.56 -1.05
CA VAL A 282 12.33 22.85 -1.60
C VAL A 282 13.33 23.38 -2.63
N GLN A 283 14.63 23.28 -2.37
CA GLN A 283 15.66 23.73 -3.29
C GLN A 283 15.59 22.97 -4.61
N ASP A 284 15.48 21.64 -4.56
CA ASP A 284 15.38 20.79 -5.75
C ASP A 284 14.10 21.09 -6.55
N TYR A 285 12.98 21.29 -5.84
CA TYR A 285 11.70 21.68 -6.44
C TYR A 285 11.78 23.03 -7.17
N LEU A 286 12.34 24.06 -6.52
CA LEU A 286 12.47 25.40 -7.11
C LEU A 286 13.48 25.42 -8.26
N ALA A 287 14.57 24.66 -8.15
CA ALA A 287 15.51 24.49 -9.24
C ALA A 287 14.85 23.85 -10.47
N ALA A 288 14.04 22.80 -10.27
CA ALA A 288 13.30 22.15 -11.35
C ALA A 288 12.28 23.09 -12.01
N LEU A 289 11.53 23.86 -11.21
CA LEU A 289 10.57 24.84 -11.71
C LEU A 289 11.23 25.96 -12.54
N THR A 290 12.29 26.58 -12.02
CA THR A 290 12.95 27.73 -12.65
C THR A 290 13.78 27.33 -13.87
N SER A 291 14.38 26.13 -13.86
CA SER A 291 15.10 25.58 -15.02
C SER A 291 14.19 24.95 -16.07
N ARG A 292 12.89 24.81 -15.79
CA ARG A 292 11.86 24.20 -16.65
C ARG A 292 12.07 22.70 -16.90
N HIS A 293 12.81 22.03 -16.02
CA HIS A 293 12.94 20.58 -15.97
C HIS A 293 11.83 19.98 -15.10
N PHE A 294 10.57 20.14 -15.55
CA PHE A 294 9.40 19.74 -14.77
C PHE A 294 9.37 18.24 -14.47
N GLU A 295 10.01 17.42 -15.29
CA GLU A 295 10.18 15.98 -15.07
C GLU A 295 10.94 15.64 -13.78
N ALA A 296 11.82 16.53 -13.32
CA ALA A 296 12.53 16.36 -12.06
C ALA A 296 11.63 16.57 -10.82
N ILE A 297 10.42 17.14 -11.00
CA ILE A 297 9.43 17.35 -9.94
C ILE A 297 8.68 16.05 -9.64
N TYR A 298 8.38 15.22 -10.66
CA TYR A 298 7.49 14.06 -10.50
C TYR A 298 7.94 13.05 -9.41
N PRO A 299 9.23 12.71 -9.29
CA PRO A 299 9.71 11.83 -8.21
C PRO A 299 9.55 12.43 -6.80
N GLN A 300 9.49 13.76 -6.70
CA GLN A 300 9.37 14.50 -5.44
C GLN A 300 7.91 14.57 -4.92
N LEU A 301 6.93 14.26 -5.76
CA LEU A 301 5.50 14.32 -5.40
C LEU A 301 5.06 13.09 -4.61
N ASP A 302 4.17 13.24 -3.64
CA ASP A 302 3.44 12.11 -3.03
C ASP A 302 2.56 11.42 -4.10
N PRO A 303 2.45 10.08 -4.16
CA PRO A 303 1.52 9.41 -5.06
C PRO A 303 0.07 9.87 -4.91
N ALA A 304 -0.34 10.30 -3.71
CA ALA A 304 -1.65 10.86 -3.41
C ALA A 304 -1.65 12.41 -3.38
N ILE A 305 -0.78 13.03 -4.20
CA ILE A 305 -0.68 14.49 -4.32
C ILE A 305 -2.03 15.13 -4.61
N VAL A 306 -2.33 16.22 -3.92
CA VAL A 306 -3.42 17.13 -4.29
C VAL A 306 -2.81 18.44 -4.76
N TRP A 307 -2.96 18.75 -6.04
CA TRP A 307 -2.47 19.98 -6.64
C TRP A 307 -3.65 20.85 -7.08
N ARG A 308 -3.70 22.10 -6.63
CA ARG A 308 -4.80 23.03 -6.92
C ARG A 308 -4.28 24.35 -7.44
N HIS A 309 -4.88 24.83 -8.52
CA HIS A 309 -4.72 26.19 -9.00
C HIS A 309 -6.02 26.94 -8.75
N VAL A 310 -5.96 27.98 -7.93
CA VAL A 310 -7.09 28.80 -7.51
C VAL A 310 -6.99 30.17 -8.17
N GLY A 311 -8.05 30.55 -8.89
CA GLY A 311 -8.16 31.81 -9.60
C GLY A 311 -8.84 31.64 -10.95
N ASP A 312 -8.89 32.71 -11.73
CA ASP A 312 -9.41 32.72 -13.10
C ASP A 312 -8.25 32.80 -14.09
N HIS A 313 -7.69 31.65 -14.44
CA HIS A 313 -6.61 31.51 -15.42
C HIS A 313 -6.68 30.14 -16.13
N PRO A 314 -6.03 29.95 -17.28
CA PRO A 314 -6.20 28.75 -18.14
C PRO A 314 -5.82 27.40 -17.52
N LEU A 315 -5.17 27.42 -16.35
CA LEU A 315 -4.70 26.24 -15.61
C LEU A 315 -5.45 26.08 -14.27
N ALA A 316 -6.48 26.87 -14.02
CA ALA A 316 -7.28 26.78 -12.81
C ALA A 316 -7.97 25.41 -12.75
N GLY A 317 -8.01 24.81 -11.57
CA GLY A 317 -8.55 23.47 -11.38
C GLY A 317 -7.85 22.68 -10.29
N GLU A 318 -8.35 21.47 -10.06
CA GLU A 318 -7.79 20.51 -9.12
C GLU A 318 -7.29 19.28 -9.86
N TYR A 319 -6.13 18.80 -9.43
CA TYR A 319 -5.37 17.71 -10.02
C TYR A 319 -5.06 16.72 -8.89
N GLY A 320 -5.83 15.64 -8.84
CA GLY A 320 -5.93 14.76 -7.67
C GLY A 320 -4.95 13.59 -7.62
N ASP A 321 -4.05 13.48 -8.60
CA ASP A 321 -3.03 12.43 -8.68
C ASP A 321 -1.83 12.89 -9.55
N ARG A 322 -0.79 12.05 -9.61
CA ARG A 322 0.42 12.36 -10.38
C ARG A 322 0.18 12.50 -11.88
N ASP A 323 -0.71 11.70 -12.47
CA ASP A 323 -0.98 11.74 -13.91
C ASP A 323 -1.69 13.05 -14.29
N ALA A 324 -2.61 13.51 -13.44
CA ALA A 324 -3.24 14.81 -13.56
C ALA A 324 -2.21 15.95 -13.48
N VAL A 325 -1.24 15.86 -12.56
CA VAL A 325 -0.15 16.86 -12.43
C VAL A 325 0.79 16.82 -13.65
N ILE A 326 1.12 15.65 -14.19
CA ILE A 326 1.87 15.57 -15.46
C ILE A 326 1.08 16.25 -16.59
N GLY A 327 -0.22 16.00 -16.67
CA GLY A 327 -1.13 16.67 -17.61
C GLY A 327 -1.23 18.18 -17.41
N LEU A 328 -1.06 18.69 -16.18
CA LEU A 328 -0.93 20.12 -15.90
C LEU A 328 0.32 20.71 -16.54
N PHE A 329 1.49 20.11 -16.32
CA PHE A 329 2.75 20.60 -16.90
C PHE A 329 2.79 20.46 -18.43
N GLN A 330 2.15 19.45 -19.00
CA GLN A 330 1.95 19.35 -20.45
C GLN A 330 1.07 20.48 -20.99
N ARG A 331 -0.03 20.82 -20.30
CA ARG A 331 -0.87 21.98 -20.68
C ARG A 331 -0.12 23.30 -20.56
N LEU A 332 0.70 23.45 -19.52
CA LEU A 332 1.58 24.62 -19.35
C LEU A 332 2.53 24.77 -20.54
N ALA A 333 3.19 23.67 -20.95
CA ALA A 333 4.06 23.65 -22.12
C ALA A 333 3.31 23.92 -23.43
N GLN A 334 2.06 23.46 -23.58
CA GLN A 334 1.23 23.76 -24.76
C GLN A 334 0.82 25.23 -24.84
N LEU A 335 0.47 25.85 -23.71
CA LEU A 335 0.01 27.25 -23.66
C LEU A 335 1.14 28.25 -23.92
N ALA A 336 2.34 27.96 -23.43
CA ALA A 336 3.45 28.92 -23.41
C ALA A 336 4.65 28.51 -24.26
N GLY A 337 4.71 27.26 -24.74
CA GLY A 337 5.85 26.71 -25.45
C GLY A 337 7.17 26.93 -24.69
N ASP A 338 8.25 27.18 -25.44
CA ASP A 338 9.57 27.48 -24.89
C ASP A 338 9.70 28.91 -24.32
N THR A 339 8.62 29.70 -24.33
CA THR A 339 8.66 31.10 -23.90
C THR A 339 8.34 31.28 -22.42
N ILE A 340 7.86 30.23 -21.75
CA ILE A 340 7.58 30.29 -20.32
C ILE A 340 8.86 30.54 -19.53
N ARG A 341 8.77 31.49 -18.60
CA ARG A 341 9.74 31.73 -17.54
C ARG A 341 9.01 31.77 -16.21
N ILE A 342 9.53 31.01 -15.26
CA ILE A 342 9.03 30.95 -13.90
C ILE A 342 10.15 31.50 -13.03
N ASP A 343 9.86 32.58 -12.31
CA ASP A 343 10.79 33.25 -11.43
C ASP A 343 10.27 33.17 -10.00
N VAL A 344 11.18 32.96 -9.05
CA VAL A 344 10.85 32.94 -7.62
C VAL A 344 11.18 34.30 -7.03
N ALA A 345 10.16 34.97 -6.48
CA ALA A 345 10.32 36.27 -5.84
C ALA A 345 10.69 36.09 -4.37
N GLY A 346 11.94 36.37 -4.03
CA GLY A 346 12.45 36.29 -2.66
C GLY A 346 12.77 34.86 -2.20
N ALA A 347 13.14 34.72 -0.93
CA ALA A 347 13.43 33.43 -0.33
C ALA A 347 12.11 32.70 0.04
N PRO A 348 12.03 31.36 -0.11
CA PRO A 348 10.88 30.59 0.32
C PRO A 348 10.65 30.77 1.83
N ARG A 349 9.40 31.02 2.22
CA ARG A 349 9.00 31.12 3.63
C ARG A 349 8.66 29.72 4.13
N ILE A 350 9.52 29.16 4.99
CA ILE A 350 9.36 27.80 5.51
C ILE A 350 8.83 27.88 6.94
N ASP A 351 7.63 27.33 7.17
CA ASP A 351 7.03 27.15 8.50
C ASP A 351 6.76 25.65 8.75
N GLY A 352 7.75 25.00 9.35
CA GLY A 352 7.73 23.56 9.62
C GLY A 352 7.69 22.73 8.34
N GLN A 353 6.50 22.22 8.00
CA GLN A 353 6.25 21.40 6.81
C GLN A 353 5.46 22.15 5.73
N THR A 354 5.14 23.42 5.96
CA THR A 354 4.48 24.30 4.99
C THR A 354 5.52 25.24 4.41
N VAL A 355 5.52 25.38 3.09
CA VAL A 355 6.45 26.26 2.39
C VAL A 355 5.66 27.17 1.47
N GLU A 356 5.81 28.47 1.63
CA GLU A 356 5.24 29.45 0.73
C GLU A 356 6.31 30.05 -0.16
N VAL A 357 5.98 30.14 -1.44
CA VAL A 357 6.87 30.64 -2.48
C VAL A 357 6.08 31.61 -3.33
N ASP A 358 6.58 32.83 -3.49
CA ASP A 358 5.98 33.76 -4.43
C ASP A 358 6.57 33.52 -5.82
N ILE A 359 5.70 33.22 -6.78
CA ILE A 359 6.07 32.81 -8.13
C ILE A 359 5.57 33.85 -9.12
N GLY A 360 6.50 34.39 -9.90
CA GLY A 360 6.23 35.12 -11.14
C GLY A 360 6.25 34.18 -12.33
N VAL A 361 5.31 34.35 -13.24
CA VAL A 361 5.27 33.61 -14.51
C VAL A 361 5.16 34.62 -15.64
N SER A 362 6.02 34.48 -16.65
CA SER A 362 5.94 35.26 -17.89
C SER A 362 6.03 34.33 -19.10
N TYR A 363 5.23 34.59 -20.13
CA TYR A 363 5.20 33.80 -21.36
C TYR A 363 4.58 34.59 -22.51
N LEU A 364 4.70 34.07 -23.75
CA LEU A 364 3.97 34.57 -24.91
C LEU A 364 2.78 33.66 -25.18
N PHE A 365 1.59 34.26 -25.34
CA PHE A 365 0.38 33.58 -25.80
C PHE A 365 -0.07 34.22 -27.12
N ASP A 366 -0.06 33.47 -28.22
CA ASP A 366 -0.33 33.99 -29.57
C ASP A 366 0.44 35.29 -29.90
N GLY A 367 1.72 35.34 -29.51
CA GLY A 367 2.61 36.49 -29.72
C GLY A 367 2.39 37.67 -28.75
N THR A 368 1.42 37.58 -27.85
CA THR A 368 1.14 38.61 -26.84
C THR A 368 1.85 38.27 -25.51
N PRO A 369 2.65 39.19 -24.94
CA PRO A 369 3.27 38.99 -23.63
C PRO A 369 2.24 38.90 -22.51
N MET A 370 2.31 37.81 -21.76
CA MET A 370 1.53 37.57 -20.55
C MET A 370 2.46 37.56 -19.34
N GLN A 371 2.02 38.20 -18.26
CA GLN A 371 2.69 38.16 -16.97
C GLN A 371 1.67 37.92 -15.87
N GLY A 372 2.06 37.15 -14.88
CA GLY A 372 1.26 36.87 -13.71
C GLY A 372 2.14 36.66 -12.50
N HIS A 373 1.59 36.97 -11.33
CA HIS A 373 2.20 36.67 -10.04
C HIS A 373 1.19 35.92 -9.18
N GLY A 374 1.69 35.02 -8.36
CA GLY A 374 0.88 34.29 -7.41
C GLY A 374 1.72 33.66 -6.32
N THR A 375 1.07 33.20 -5.27
CA THR A 375 1.73 32.48 -4.18
C THR A 375 1.45 31.01 -4.34
N GLN A 376 2.49 30.20 -4.27
CA GLN A 376 2.42 28.75 -4.23
C GLN A 376 2.73 28.26 -2.82
N THR A 377 1.79 27.53 -2.23
CA THR A 377 1.93 26.90 -0.92
C THR A 377 2.14 25.40 -1.12
N LEU A 378 3.27 24.89 -0.64
CA LEU A 378 3.61 23.47 -0.61
C LEU A 378 3.34 22.93 0.79
N GLN A 379 2.69 21.77 0.88
CA GLN A 379 2.67 20.97 2.10
C GLN A 379 3.57 19.76 1.90
N LEU A 380 4.55 19.61 2.77
CA LEU A 380 5.54 18.55 2.73
C LEU A 380 5.18 17.45 3.73
N ARG A 381 5.47 16.20 3.37
CA ARG A 381 5.28 15.05 4.26
C ARG A 381 6.15 13.89 3.80
N ASN A 382 6.80 13.19 4.72
CA ASN A 382 7.60 11.98 4.44
C ASN A 382 8.64 12.16 3.32
N GLY A 383 9.30 13.32 3.25
CA GLY A 383 10.30 13.60 2.21
C GLY A 383 9.72 13.87 0.82
N ARG A 384 8.42 14.16 0.72
CA ARG A 384 7.71 14.43 -0.54
C ARG A 384 6.79 15.64 -0.42
N ILE A 385 6.42 16.21 -1.56
CA ILE A 385 5.39 17.24 -1.67
C ILE A 385 4.02 16.55 -1.69
N ALA A 386 3.23 16.74 -0.64
CA ALA A 386 1.94 16.08 -0.45
C ALA A 386 0.74 16.92 -0.91
N ALA A 387 0.88 18.24 -0.92
CA ALA A 387 -0.09 19.11 -1.56
C ALA A 387 0.59 20.37 -2.12
N VAL A 388 0.01 20.92 -3.19
CA VAL A 388 0.41 22.20 -3.77
C VAL A 388 -0.84 23.02 -4.01
N GLU A 389 -0.84 24.26 -3.56
CA GLU A 389 -1.87 25.23 -3.90
C GLU A 389 -1.24 26.47 -4.50
N TYR A 390 -1.59 26.79 -5.74
CA TYR A 390 -1.22 28.04 -6.39
C TYR A 390 -2.40 29.01 -6.34
N ARG A 391 -2.20 30.20 -5.79
CA ARG A 391 -3.18 31.29 -5.78
C ARG A 391 -2.65 32.44 -6.62
N SER A 392 -3.35 32.75 -7.71
CA SER A 392 -3.04 33.92 -8.52
C SER A 392 -3.39 35.20 -7.76
N ALA A 393 -2.51 36.20 -7.80
CA ALA A 393 -2.70 37.48 -7.10
C ALA A 393 -3.64 38.45 -7.84
N MET A 394 -3.91 38.28 -9.15
CA MET A 394 -5.00 38.92 -9.92
C MET A 394 -4.95 38.48 -11.42
N ALA A 395 -6.08 38.65 -12.12
CA ALA A 395 -6.35 38.24 -13.49
C ALA A 395 -5.23 38.63 -14.49
N VAL A 396 -4.99 37.77 -15.48
CA VAL A 396 -4.09 38.03 -16.63
C VAL A 396 -4.48 39.37 -17.27
N VAL A 397 -3.71 40.42 -17.00
CA VAL A 397 -3.92 41.75 -17.59
C VAL A 397 -3.28 41.76 -18.97
N GLY A 398 -4.10 41.76 -20.03
CA GLY A 398 -3.66 42.13 -21.37
C GLY A 398 -3.16 43.60 -21.40
N PRO A 399 -2.30 43.99 -22.35
CA PRO A 399 -1.50 45.19 -22.23
C PRO A 399 -2.35 46.48 -22.25
N ALA A 400 -2.43 47.16 -21.10
CA ALA A 400 -2.82 48.57 -21.03
C ALA A 400 -2.22 49.23 -19.78
N ALA A 401 -0.89 49.44 -19.76
CA ALA A 401 -0.26 50.37 -18.82
C ALA A 401 1.17 50.78 -19.23
N LEU A 402 1.39 51.22 -20.47
CA LEU A 402 2.59 51.98 -20.85
C LEU A 402 2.25 53.03 -21.93
N ALA A 403 1.46 54.05 -21.55
CA ALA A 403 1.42 55.34 -22.24
C ALA A 403 0.78 56.37 -21.30
N GLY A 404 1.58 57.29 -20.73
CA GLY A 404 1.02 58.40 -19.95
C GLY A 404 1.91 59.05 -18.91
N GLN A 405 3.20 59.31 -19.17
CA GLN A 405 3.88 60.46 -18.57
C GLN A 405 4.67 61.19 -19.65
N GLY A 406 4.15 62.33 -20.05
CA GLY A 406 4.72 63.28 -20.98
C GLY A 406 3.96 64.59 -20.88
N VAL A 407 4.35 65.39 -19.88
CA VAL A 407 4.48 66.86 -19.98
C VAL A 407 5.78 67.22 -19.30
#